data_AF-A0A961NI98-F1
#
_entry.id   AF-A0A961NI98-F1
#
_cell.length_a   1.000
_cell.length_b   1.000
_cell.length_c   1.000
_cell.angle_alpha   90.00
_cell.angle_beta   90.00
_cell.angle_gamma   90.00
#
_symmetry.space_group_name_H-M   'P 1'
#
loop_
_entity.id
_entity.type
_entity.pdbx_description
1 polymer ?
#
loop_
_entity_poly.entity_id
_entity_poly.type
_entity_poly.pdbx_seq_one_letter_code
_entity_poly.pdbx_strand_id
1 'polypeptide(L)'
;MERSSAKEDRDYLLDYKSIDLSSIRREDILDVPVDNINRDEAVALILEMIENRSGPHHVLFLDPIKLMRLRRSKKLRHILDDARLVLADGAGIGWAAARLGTPLKERIPMIAMIMDIVRLAWKQEYTIYLLGSRMEYLERVFFNMQNSFPCVRIIGLQEGYFGGE
;
A
#
# COMPACT_ATOMS: atom_id res chain seq x y z
N MET A 1 13.31 31.06 -1.23
CA MET A 1 12.17 31.69 -0.54
C MET A 1 11.48 30.58 0.23
N GLU A 2 11.90 30.45 1.49
CA GLU A 2 11.50 29.39 2.41
C GLU A 2 9.99 29.44 2.67
N ARG A 3 9.33 28.33 2.38
CA ARG A 3 8.17 27.90 3.16
C ARG A 3 8.60 26.63 3.87
N SER A 4 9.47 26.78 4.86
CA SER A 4 9.57 25.80 5.95
C SER A 4 8.20 25.87 6.63
N SER A 5 7.33 24.97 6.22
CA SER A 5 6.03 24.80 6.86
C SER A 5 6.33 24.08 8.16
N ALA A 6 6.14 24.75 9.29
CA ALA A 6 6.19 24.16 10.64
C ALA A 6 5.24 22.96 10.86
N LYS A 7 4.61 22.44 9.79
CA LYS A 7 3.93 21.13 9.72
C LYS A 7 4.84 19.98 9.23
N GLU A 8 6.01 20.24 8.65
CA GLU A 8 6.93 19.21 8.14
C GLU A 8 7.75 18.50 9.24
N ASP A 9 7.71 19.04 10.47
CA ASP A 9 8.44 18.55 11.64
C ASP A 9 7.56 18.05 12.79
N ARG A 10 6.23 17.93 12.59
CA ARG A 10 5.48 17.03 13.49
C ARG A 10 5.96 15.63 13.20
N ASP A 11 6.43 14.95 14.22
CA ASP A 11 6.86 13.56 14.13
C ASP A 11 5.66 12.70 13.76
N TYR A 12 5.36 12.62 12.45
CA TYR A 12 4.22 11.88 11.88
C TYR A 12 4.28 10.40 12.25
N LEU A 13 5.43 9.89 12.71
CA LEU A 13 5.56 8.56 13.29
C LEU A 13 4.82 8.46 14.61
N LEU A 14 4.91 9.48 15.48
CA LEU A 14 4.11 9.53 16.70
C LEU A 14 2.62 9.60 16.37
N ASP A 15 2.26 10.36 15.33
CA ASP A 15 0.88 10.42 14.86
C ASP A 15 0.41 9.02 14.42
N TYR A 16 1.16 8.32 13.55
CA TYR A 16 0.81 6.96 13.12
C TYR A 16 0.78 5.94 14.27
N LYS A 17 1.72 6.02 15.20
CA LYS A 17 1.79 5.13 16.39
C LYS A 17 0.65 5.37 17.38
N SER A 18 0.02 6.53 17.33
CA SER A 18 -1.14 6.87 18.16
C SER A 18 -2.48 6.43 17.56
N ILE A 19 -2.50 6.00 16.29
CA ILE A 19 -3.73 5.56 15.63
C ILE A 19 -4.21 4.26 16.26
N ASP A 20 -5.48 4.24 16.68
CA ASP A 20 -6.12 3.03 17.18
C ASP A 20 -6.51 2.09 16.02
N LEU A 21 -5.76 0.99 15.91
CA LEU A 21 -5.94 -0.01 14.86
C LEU A 21 -6.96 -1.10 15.26
N SER A 22 -7.47 -1.10 16.50
CA SER A 22 -8.39 -2.13 17.00
C SER A 22 -9.78 -2.09 16.36
N SER A 23 -10.15 -0.94 15.81
CA SER A 23 -11.46 -0.70 15.18
C SER A 23 -11.52 -1.14 13.71
N ILE A 24 -10.40 -1.55 13.12
CA ILE A 24 -10.30 -1.92 11.72
C ILE A 24 -11.02 -3.24 11.48
N ARG A 25 -11.88 -3.25 10.45
CA ARG A 25 -12.69 -4.41 10.09
C ARG A 25 -12.52 -4.73 8.62
N ARG A 26 -12.72 -6.00 8.30
CA ARG A 26 -12.74 -6.51 6.93
C ARG A 26 -14.19 -6.76 6.55
N GLU A 27 -14.62 -6.10 5.48
CA GLU A 27 -15.98 -6.17 4.95
C GLU A 27 -16.00 -7.10 3.74
N ASP A 28 -17.12 -7.79 3.52
CA ASP A 28 -17.32 -8.57 2.30
C ASP A 28 -17.95 -7.70 1.22
N ILE A 29 -17.22 -7.52 0.11
CA ILE A 29 -17.69 -6.81 -1.07
C ILE A 29 -17.78 -7.80 -2.24
N LEU A 30 -18.98 -8.32 -2.48
CA LEU A 30 -19.25 -9.30 -3.55
C LEU A 30 -18.38 -10.56 -3.41
N ASP A 31 -18.41 -11.19 -2.23
CA ASP A 31 -17.67 -12.41 -1.89
C ASP A 31 -16.15 -12.20 -1.80
N VAL A 32 -15.67 -10.95 -1.78
CA VAL A 32 -14.26 -10.58 -1.70
C VAL A 32 -14.01 -9.71 -0.47
N PRO A 33 -13.12 -10.10 0.45
CA PRO A 33 -12.79 -9.29 1.61
C PRO A 33 -12.09 -7.99 1.22
N VAL A 34 -12.48 -6.88 1.85
CA VAL A 34 -11.86 -5.56 1.71
C VAL A 34 -11.72 -4.93 3.09
N ASP A 35 -10.54 -4.44 3.44
CA ASP A 35 -10.34 -3.75 4.72
C ASP A 35 -10.98 -2.37 4.68
N ASN A 36 -11.89 -2.13 5.63
CA ASN A 36 -12.62 -0.87 5.78
C ASN A 36 -11.81 0.10 6.64
N ILE A 37 -10.82 0.69 5.99
CA ILE A 37 -9.72 1.43 6.59
C ILE A 37 -9.52 2.74 5.83
N ASN A 38 -9.03 3.77 6.52
CA ASN A 38 -8.53 4.98 5.87
C ASN A 38 -7.02 4.85 5.58
N ARG A 39 -6.47 5.78 4.82
CA ARG A 39 -5.07 5.74 4.40
C ARG A 39 -4.09 5.87 5.56
N ASP A 40 -4.37 6.70 6.55
CA ASP A 40 -3.48 6.88 7.69
C ASP A 40 -3.42 5.62 8.57
N GLU A 41 -4.58 4.99 8.81
CA GLU A 41 -4.70 3.68 9.46
C GLU A 41 -3.92 2.61 8.69
N ALA A 42 -3.98 2.61 7.34
CA ALA A 42 -3.23 1.66 6.52
C ALA A 42 -1.71 1.86 6.64
N VAL A 43 -1.24 3.11 6.69
CA VAL A 43 0.19 3.42 6.85
C VAL A 43 0.67 3.02 8.24
N ALA A 44 -0.13 3.31 9.28
CA ALA A 44 0.16 2.90 10.66
C ALA A 44 0.27 1.38 10.80
N LEU A 45 -0.64 0.61 10.16
CA LEU A 45 -0.56 -0.85 10.12
C LEU A 45 0.73 -1.35 9.43
N ILE A 46 1.13 -0.74 8.31
CA ILE A 46 2.37 -1.13 7.64
C ILE A 46 3.59 -0.80 8.50
N LEU A 47 3.59 0.35 9.19
CA LEU A 47 4.65 0.70 10.14
C LEU A 47 4.75 -0.34 11.27
N GLU A 48 3.63 -0.72 11.88
CA GLU A 48 3.57 -1.77 12.89
C GLU A 48 4.14 -3.11 12.35
N MET A 49 3.79 -3.49 11.12
CA MET A 49 4.31 -4.71 10.49
C MET A 49 5.83 -4.69 10.30
N ILE A 50 6.38 -3.55 9.89
CA ILE A 50 7.83 -3.37 9.71
C ILE A 50 8.54 -3.45 11.07
N GLU A 51 8.01 -2.78 12.09
CA GLU A 51 8.61 -2.74 13.43
C GLU A 51 8.55 -4.09 14.15
N ASN A 52 7.44 -4.82 14.02
CA ASN A 52 7.25 -6.12 14.67
C ASN A 52 8.12 -7.24 14.07
N ARG A 53 8.63 -7.07 12.84
CA ARG A 53 9.51 -8.03 12.15
C ARG A 53 8.98 -9.47 12.14
N SER A 54 7.66 -9.63 12.06
CA SER A 54 6.99 -10.93 12.18
C SER A 54 6.99 -11.77 10.88
N GLY A 55 7.92 -11.50 9.96
CA GLY A 55 7.99 -12.11 8.64
C GLY A 55 7.40 -11.24 7.51
N PRO A 56 7.29 -11.79 6.30
CA PRO A 56 6.78 -11.07 5.14
C PRO A 56 5.28 -10.83 5.25
N HIS A 57 4.86 -9.62 4.91
CA HIS A 57 3.46 -9.24 4.75
C HIS A 57 3.22 -8.81 3.31
N HIS A 58 2.04 -9.09 2.78
CA HIS A 58 1.65 -8.61 1.47
C HIS A 58 0.36 -7.79 1.54
N VAL A 59 0.32 -6.74 0.73
CA VAL A 59 -0.75 -5.75 0.66
C VAL A 59 -1.32 -5.77 -0.75
N LEU A 60 -2.63 -5.93 -0.87
CA LEU A 60 -3.34 -5.97 -2.14
C LEU A 60 -4.11 -4.66 -2.35
N PHE A 61 -4.03 -4.12 -3.56
CA PHE A 61 -4.84 -2.98 -4.01
C PHE A 61 -5.92 -3.46 -4.97
N LEU A 62 -7.17 -3.45 -4.52
CA LEU A 62 -8.31 -3.89 -5.30
C LEU A 62 -8.91 -2.77 -6.14
N ASP A 63 -9.08 -3.09 -7.41
CA ASP A 63 -9.94 -2.37 -8.34
C ASP A 63 -11.08 -3.32 -8.80
N PRO A 64 -12.13 -2.80 -9.48
CA PRO A 64 -13.25 -3.63 -9.91
C PRO A 64 -12.85 -4.82 -10.80
N ILE A 65 -11.79 -4.69 -11.60
CA ILE A 65 -11.33 -5.75 -12.49
C ILE A 65 -10.72 -6.88 -11.65
N LYS A 66 -9.82 -6.56 -10.71
CA LYS A 66 -9.21 -7.53 -9.79
C LYS A 66 -10.26 -8.21 -8.93
N LEU A 67 -11.20 -7.45 -8.37
CA LEU A 67 -12.29 -7.99 -7.55
C LEU A 67 -13.10 -9.03 -8.34
N MET A 68 -13.52 -8.72 -9.57
CA MET A 68 -14.26 -9.67 -10.40
C MET A 68 -13.46 -10.92 -10.77
N ARG A 69 -12.14 -10.80 -10.98
CA ARG A 69 -11.25 -11.95 -11.23
C ARG A 69 -11.11 -12.83 -10.01
N LEU A 70 -10.90 -12.24 -8.84
CA LEU A 70 -10.75 -12.95 -7.56
C LEU A 70 -12.04 -13.65 -7.16
N ARG A 71 -13.18 -12.98 -7.31
CA ARG A 71 -14.51 -13.54 -7.04
C ARG A 71 -14.77 -14.85 -7.81
N ARG A 72 -14.33 -14.93 -9.07
CA ARG A 72 -14.59 -16.07 -9.95
C ARG A 72 -13.55 -17.19 -9.84
N SER A 73 -12.39 -16.92 -9.26
CA SER A 73 -11.25 -17.84 -9.32
C SER A 73 -10.92 -18.44 -7.97
N LYS A 74 -11.32 -19.70 -7.75
CA LYS A 74 -10.88 -20.48 -6.58
C LYS A 74 -9.36 -20.54 -6.46
N LYS A 75 -8.67 -20.63 -7.61
CA LYS A 75 -7.20 -20.66 -7.64
C LYS A 75 -6.57 -19.39 -7.11
N LEU A 76 -7.21 -18.22 -7.21
CA LEU A 76 -6.65 -16.96 -6.72
C LEU A 76 -7.09 -16.65 -5.29
N ARG A 77 -7.91 -17.51 -4.65
CA ARG A 77 -8.45 -17.24 -3.32
C ARG A 77 -7.37 -17.21 -2.24
N HIS A 78 -6.38 -18.10 -2.33
CA HIS A 78 -5.24 -18.12 -1.42
C HIS A 78 -4.51 -16.77 -1.35
N ILE A 79 -4.45 -16.03 -2.46
CA ILE A 79 -3.84 -14.68 -2.49
C ILE A 79 -4.58 -13.73 -1.54
N LEU A 80 -5.90 -13.84 -1.41
CA LEU A 80 -6.68 -13.04 -0.48
C LEU A 80 -6.55 -13.53 0.96
N ASP A 81 -6.50 -14.85 1.15
CA ASP A 81 -6.45 -15.46 2.48
C ASP A 81 -5.12 -15.14 3.19
N ASP A 82 -4.04 -15.11 2.42
CA ASP A 82 -2.70 -14.75 2.92
C ASP A 82 -2.48 -13.22 3.02
N ALA A 83 -3.43 -12.42 2.52
CA ALA A 83 -3.29 -10.96 2.46
C ALA A 83 -3.48 -10.31 3.81
N ARG A 84 -2.41 -9.66 4.27
CA ARG A 84 -2.46 -8.90 5.51
C ARG A 84 -3.33 -7.66 5.37
N LEU A 85 -3.29 -7.01 4.20
CA LEU A 85 -4.16 -5.89 3.86
C LEU A 85 -4.75 -6.03 2.46
N VAL A 86 -6.02 -5.66 2.31
CA VAL A 86 -6.76 -5.61 1.06
C VAL A 86 -7.45 -4.26 0.94
N LEU A 87 -6.79 -3.32 0.27
CA LEU A 87 -7.18 -1.91 0.20
C LEU A 87 -8.04 -1.61 -1.02
N ALA A 88 -9.03 -0.73 -0.86
CA ALA A 88 -9.87 -0.28 -1.97
C ALA A 88 -9.20 0.85 -2.77
N ASP A 89 -8.65 0.53 -3.94
CA ASP A 89 -7.96 1.47 -4.83
C ASP A 89 -8.91 2.09 -5.87
N GLY A 90 -9.73 1.26 -6.51
CA GLY A 90 -10.65 1.69 -7.57
C GLY A 90 -11.94 2.32 -7.04
N ALA A 91 -12.40 3.41 -7.65
CA ALA A 91 -13.66 4.09 -7.28
C ALA A 91 -14.88 3.16 -7.31
N GLY A 92 -14.91 2.18 -8.22
CA GLY A 92 -16.00 1.22 -8.31
C GLY A 92 -16.14 0.31 -7.08
N ILE A 93 -15.06 0.11 -6.30
CA ILE A 93 -15.11 -0.65 -5.05
C ILE A 93 -15.93 0.11 -4.00
N GLY A 94 -15.57 1.38 -3.76
CA GLY A 94 -16.30 2.24 -2.82
C GLY A 94 -17.77 2.42 -3.23
N TRP A 95 -18.04 2.57 -4.54
CA TRP A 95 -19.41 2.63 -5.05
C TRP A 95 -20.20 1.35 -4.76
N ALA A 96 -19.62 0.18 -5.03
CA ALA A 96 -20.27 -1.11 -4.79
C ALA A 96 -20.55 -1.32 -3.30
N ALA A 97 -19.58 -1.00 -2.45
CA ALA A 97 -19.70 -1.10 -1.01
C ALA A 97 -20.83 -0.23 -0.46
N ALA A 98 -20.90 1.04 -0.87
CA ALA A 98 -22.01 1.93 -0.52
C ALA A 98 -23.37 1.39 -1.00
N ARG A 99 -23.41 0.82 -2.22
CA ARG A 99 -24.64 0.24 -2.79
C ARG A 99 -25.14 -1.01 -2.05
N LEU A 100 -24.23 -1.74 -1.41
CA LEU A 100 -24.50 -2.94 -0.60
C LEU A 100 -24.77 -2.63 0.88
N GLY A 101 -24.73 -1.35 1.28
CA GLY A 101 -24.97 -0.93 2.66
C GLY A 101 -23.76 -0.99 3.58
N THR A 102 -22.56 -1.20 3.03
CA THR A 102 -21.27 -1.27 3.75
C THR A 102 -20.31 -0.19 3.25
N PRO A 103 -20.59 1.11 3.44
CA PRO A 103 -19.73 2.17 2.93
C PRO A 103 -18.32 2.06 3.52
N LEU A 104 -17.30 2.11 2.64
CA LEU A 104 -15.90 2.12 3.04
C LEU A 104 -15.48 3.51 3.53
N LYS A 105 -14.59 3.57 4.52
CA LYS A 105 -14.03 4.81 5.09
C LYS A 105 -13.38 5.68 4.03
N GLU A 106 -12.52 5.09 3.20
CA GLU A 106 -11.77 5.81 2.17
C GLU A 106 -11.52 4.93 0.95
N ARG A 107 -11.44 5.55 -0.23
CA ARG A 107 -10.76 4.97 -1.39
C ARG A 107 -9.29 5.35 -1.29
N ILE A 108 -8.39 4.37 -1.21
CA ILE A 108 -6.95 4.55 -1.03
C ILE A 108 -6.24 4.32 -2.37
N PRO A 109 -5.88 5.38 -3.13
CA PRO A 109 -5.19 5.21 -4.40
C PRO A 109 -3.83 4.57 -4.18
N MET A 110 -3.51 3.52 -4.95
CA MET A 110 -2.26 2.78 -4.79
C MET A 110 -1.03 3.69 -4.82
N ILE A 111 -0.97 4.61 -5.79
CA ILE A 111 0.17 5.52 -5.92
C ILE A 111 0.32 6.45 -4.71
N ALA A 112 -0.78 6.93 -4.13
CA ALA A 112 -0.72 7.79 -2.94
C ALA A 112 -0.14 7.00 -1.75
N MET A 113 -0.64 5.79 -1.54
CA MET A 113 -0.16 4.89 -0.48
C MET A 113 1.33 4.54 -0.63
N ILE A 114 1.77 4.18 -1.85
CA ILE A 114 3.18 3.88 -2.11
C ILE A 114 4.06 5.10 -1.83
N MET A 115 3.61 6.32 -2.18
CA MET A 115 4.37 7.53 -1.88
C MET A 115 4.50 7.80 -0.37
N ASP A 116 3.47 7.48 0.42
CA ASP A 116 3.53 7.59 1.88
C ASP A 116 4.51 6.55 2.48
N ILE A 117 4.52 5.32 1.95
CA ILE A 117 5.50 4.29 2.33
C ILE A 117 6.93 4.69 1.94
N VAL A 118 7.14 5.30 0.76
CA VAL A 118 8.46 5.79 0.33
C VAL A 118 8.95 6.91 1.25
N ARG A 119 8.08 7.85 1.64
CA ARG A 119 8.41 8.89 2.62
C ARG A 119 8.81 8.29 3.97
N LEU A 120 8.05 7.30 4.44
CA LEU A 120 8.35 6.58 5.66
C LEU A 120 9.73 5.91 5.58
N ALA A 121 10.00 5.20 4.49
CA ALA A 121 11.27 4.53 4.25
C ALA A 121 12.46 5.51 4.14
N TRP A 122 12.27 6.64 3.48
CA TRP A 122 13.29 7.69 3.39
C TRP A 122 13.68 8.23 4.77
N LYS A 123 12.69 8.54 5.61
CA LYS A 123 12.92 9.14 6.92
C LYS A 123 13.35 8.17 8.00
N GLN A 124 12.99 6.90 7.89
CA GLN A 124 13.36 5.83 8.83
C GLN A 124 14.52 4.98 8.33
N GLU A 125 15.11 5.36 7.20
CA GLU A 125 16.19 4.62 6.55
C GLU A 125 15.84 3.15 6.25
N TYR A 126 14.57 2.86 6.02
CA TYR A 126 14.16 1.54 5.52
C TYR A 126 14.63 1.35 4.09
N THR A 127 14.90 0.09 3.76
CA THR A 127 15.38 -0.30 2.44
C THR A 127 14.21 -0.61 1.50
N ILE A 128 14.33 -0.18 0.25
CA ILE A 128 13.36 -0.42 -0.82
C ILE A 128 14.00 -1.33 -1.88
N TYR A 129 13.24 -2.29 -2.38
CA TYR A 129 13.60 -3.09 -3.55
C TYR A 129 12.53 -2.91 -4.63
N LEU A 130 12.94 -2.64 -5.88
CA LEU A 130 12.00 -2.44 -6.99
C LEU A 130 12.01 -3.66 -7.90
N LEU A 131 10.87 -4.34 -7.99
CA LEU A 131 10.67 -5.54 -8.82
C LEU A 131 9.52 -5.30 -9.80
N GLY A 132 9.77 -5.54 -11.09
CA GLY A 132 8.74 -5.50 -12.13
C GLY A 132 9.12 -4.70 -13.37
N SER A 133 8.19 -4.58 -14.33
CA SER A 133 8.40 -3.82 -15.58
C SER A 133 9.67 -4.22 -16.34
N ARG A 134 10.11 -3.37 -17.28
CA ARG A 134 11.42 -3.46 -17.95
C ARG A 134 12.45 -2.61 -17.20
N MET A 135 13.72 -2.99 -17.29
CA MET A 135 14.83 -2.29 -16.62
C MET A 135 14.84 -0.78 -16.90
N GLU A 136 14.61 -0.36 -18.16
CA GLU A 136 14.57 1.06 -18.55
C GLU A 136 13.53 1.89 -17.77
N TYR A 137 12.43 1.28 -17.32
CA TYR A 137 11.42 1.96 -16.51
C TYR A 137 11.79 1.96 -15.02
N LEU A 138 12.38 0.87 -14.53
CA LEU A 138 12.88 0.79 -13.15
C LEU A 138 13.97 1.82 -12.89
N GLU A 139 14.91 1.99 -13.82
CA GLU A 139 15.96 3.00 -13.75
C GLU A 139 15.35 4.41 -13.67
N ARG A 140 14.34 4.71 -14.48
CA ARG A 140 13.62 6.00 -14.42
C ARG A 140 12.97 6.22 -13.06
N VAL A 141 12.32 5.20 -12.50
CA VAL A 141 11.73 5.28 -11.15
C VAL A 141 12.82 5.51 -10.10
N PHE A 142 13.92 4.76 -10.16
CA PHE A 142 15.07 4.91 -9.27
C PHE A 142 15.61 6.35 -9.29
N PHE A 143 15.89 6.90 -10.48
CA PHE A 143 16.41 8.27 -10.59
C PHE A 143 15.41 9.32 -10.08
N ASN A 144 14.13 9.17 -10.42
CA ASN A 144 13.09 10.10 -9.93
C ASN A 144 12.95 10.04 -8.40
N MET A 145 13.05 8.84 -7.80
CA MET A 145 13.01 8.66 -6.36
C MET A 145 14.24 9.26 -5.68
N GLN A 146 15.44 9.01 -6.21
CA GLN A 146 16.69 9.61 -5.68
C GLN A 146 16.65 11.15 -5.72
N ASN A 147 16.10 11.73 -6.80
CA ASN A 147 15.96 13.17 -6.94
C ASN A 147 14.91 13.76 -5.98
N SER A 148 13.81 13.04 -5.75
CA SER A 148 12.70 13.52 -4.91
C SER A 148 12.95 13.28 -3.41
N PHE A 149 13.71 12.23 -3.09
CA PHE A 149 14.02 11.79 -1.73
C PHE A 149 15.53 11.52 -1.61
N PRO A 150 16.35 12.57 -1.45
CA PRO A 150 17.80 12.43 -1.37
C PRO A 150 18.20 11.45 -0.26
N CYS A 151 19.06 10.48 -0.57
CA CYS A 151 19.50 9.41 0.35
C CYS A 151 18.46 8.31 0.63
N VAL A 152 17.34 8.23 -0.11
CA VAL A 152 16.45 7.07 -0.03
C VAL A 152 17.21 5.78 -0.36
N ARG A 153 17.05 4.75 0.47
CA ARG A 153 17.84 3.51 0.39
C ARG A 153 17.19 2.48 -0.53
N ILE A 154 17.38 2.63 -1.84
CA ILE A 154 16.98 1.61 -2.81
C ILE A 154 18.14 0.62 -2.98
N ILE A 155 17.94 -0.63 -2.58
CA ILE A 155 19.01 -1.64 -2.48
C ILE A 155 19.06 -2.62 -3.66
N GLY A 156 18.11 -2.54 -4.59
CA GLY A 156 18.11 -3.38 -5.77
C GLY A 156 16.96 -3.07 -6.72
N LEU A 157 17.20 -3.41 -7.99
CA LEU A 157 16.27 -3.29 -9.10
C LEU A 157 16.26 -4.63 -9.85
N GLN A 158 15.09 -5.15 -10.18
CA GLN A 158 14.97 -6.37 -10.98
C GLN A 158 13.75 -6.29 -11.90
N GLU A 159 13.98 -6.61 -13.18
CA GLU A 159 12.92 -6.66 -14.18
C GLU A 159 11.88 -7.75 -13.90
N GLY A 160 10.64 -7.52 -14.32
CA GLY A 160 9.53 -8.45 -14.08
C GLY A 160 9.36 -9.52 -15.16
N TYR A 161 10.16 -9.49 -16.21
CA TYR A 161 10.11 -10.47 -17.31
C TYR A 161 11.06 -11.61 -17.02
N PHE A 162 10.67 -12.46 -16.09
CA PHE A 162 11.42 -13.67 -15.80
C PHE A 162 11.39 -14.58 -17.03
N GLY A 163 12.56 -15.05 -17.47
CA GLY A 163 12.62 -16.18 -18.39
C GLY A 163 11.92 -17.37 -17.73
N GLY A 164 11.02 -18.04 -18.44
CA GLY A 164 10.45 -19.28 -17.94
C GLY A 164 11.56 -20.31 -17.83
N GLU A 165 11.91 -20.68 -16.60
CA GLU A 165 12.55 -21.98 -16.33
C GLU A 165 11.48 -23.07 -16.26
#